data_AF-A0A958CQN1-F1
#
_entry.id   AF-A0A958CQN1-F1
#
_cell.length_a   1.000
_cell.length_b   1.000
_cell.length_c   1.000
_cell.angle_alpha   90.00
_cell.angle_beta   90.00
_cell.angle_gamma   90.00
#
_symmetry.space_group_name_H-M   'P 1'
#
loop_
_entity.id
_entity.type
_entity.pdbx_description
1 polymer ?
#
loop_
_entity_poly.entity_id
_entity_poly.type
_entity_poly.pdbx_seq_one_letter_code
_entity_poly.pdbx_strand_id
1 'polypeptide(L)'
;YHDGQWLLLEARSKEDAPELHRGLAAHQWRLGSEFRVVVSNLTGQRTQGFVSLVLPLAGAAWTLTEAFSGDVYERDGDDMTARGLCVDLPAYGYQIFGFQKS
;
A
#
# COMPACT_ATOMS: atom_id res chain seq x y z
N TYR A 1 -2.15 -10.77 11.66
CA TYR A 1 -1.45 -11.27 10.47
C TYR A 1 -0.15 -11.97 10.90
N HIS A 2 -0.20 -13.24 11.37
CA HIS A 2 0.99 -13.92 11.91
C HIS A 2 1.39 -15.17 11.09
N ASP A 3 0.43 -15.92 10.57
CA ASP A 3 0.69 -17.18 9.84
C ASP A 3 1.09 -17.02 8.37
N GLY A 4 1.13 -15.78 7.87
CA GLY A 4 1.42 -15.49 6.46
C GLY A 4 2.86 -15.06 6.21
N GLN A 5 3.23 -15.10 4.94
CA GLN A 5 4.54 -14.66 4.46
C GLN A 5 4.59 -13.15 4.35
N TRP A 6 5.70 -12.58 4.81
CA TRP A 6 5.98 -11.15 4.72
C TRP A 6 7.02 -10.88 3.63
N LEU A 7 6.77 -9.84 2.83
CA LEU A 7 7.68 -9.33 1.82
C LEU A 7 7.82 -7.82 2.02
N LEU A 8 9.05 -7.31 2.09
CA LEU A 8 9.32 -5.88 2.09
C LEU A 8 9.02 -5.32 0.69
N LEU A 9 8.27 -4.23 0.63
CA LEU A 9 7.95 -3.51 -0.60
C LEU A 9 8.77 -2.22 -0.69
N GLU A 10 9.07 -1.81 -1.91
CA GLU A 10 9.74 -0.54 -2.18
C GLU A 10 8.75 0.62 -2.09
N ALA A 11 9.12 1.67 -1.34
CA ALA A 11 8.43 2.96 -1.36
C ALA A 11 9.21 3.95 -2.20
N ARG A 12 8.52 4.65 -3.11
CA ARG A 12 9.07 5.62 -4.04
C ARG A 12 8.42 6.98 -3.84
N SER A 13 9.14 8.04 -4.20
CA SER A 13 8.63 9.41 -4.13
C SER A 13 7.55 9.70 -5.17
N LYS A 14 6.73 10.71 -4.88
CA LYS A 14 6.02 11.46 -5.92
C LYS A 14 7.01 12.41 -6.61
N GLU A 15 6.82 12.68 -7.90
CA GLU A 15 7.73 13.53 -8.69
C GLU A 15 7.92 14.93 -8.09
N ASP A 16 6.85 15.49 -7.52
CA ASP A 16 6.80 16.82 -6.90
C ASP A 16 7.22 16.84 -5.42
N ALA A 17 7.48 15.67 -4.82
CA ALA A 17 7.82 15.53 -3.40
C ALA A 17 8.87 14.43 -3.15
N PRO A 18 10.11 14.62 -3.64
CA PRO A 18 11.16 13.60 -3.61
C PRO A 18 11.50 13.12 -2.19
N GLU A 19 11.43 13.98 -1.18
CA GLU A 19 11.87 13.65 0.18
C GLU A 19 10.77 13.02 1.07
N LEU A 20 9.49 13.15 0.70
CA LEU A 20 8.39 12.78 1.59
C LEU A 20 8.13 11.28 1.69
N HIS A 21 8.82 10.44 0.93
CA HIS A 21 8.68 8.98 1.00
C HIS A 21 9.56 8.31 2.06
N ARG A 22 10.62 8.99 2.54
CA ARG A 22 11.69 8.37 3.33
C ARG A 22 11.25 7.75 4.67
N GLY A 23 10.12 8.19 5.21
CA GLY A 23 9.56 7.61 6.43
C GLY A 23 8.67 6.39 6.21
N LEU A 24 8.38 6.03 4.95
CA LEU A 24 7.48 4.93 4.63
C LEU A 24 8.19 3.58 4.75
N ALA A 25 7.63 2.71 5.59
CA ALA A 25 7.92 1.28 5.60
C ALA A 25 6.69 0.55 5.06
N ALA A 26 6.86 -0.24 4.00
CA ALA A 26 5.77 -0.94 3.34
C ALA A 26 6.05 -2.44 3.27
N HIS A 27 5.05 -3.25 3.60
CA HIS A 27 5.15 -4.70 3.54
C HIS A 27 3.91 -5.30 2.91
N GLN A 28 4.10 -6.36 2.15
CA GLN A 28 3.04 -7.27 1.77
C GLN A 28 2.99 -8.41 2.79
N TRP A 29 1.80 -8.72 3.25
CA TRP A 29 1.50 -9.97 3.94
C TRP A 29 0.65 -10.85 3.03
N ARG A 30 0.92 -12.17 2.99
CA ARG A 30 0.14 -13.11 2.18
C ARG A 30 -0.09 -14.43 2.90
N LEU A 31 -1.31 -14.95 2.84
CA LEU A 31 -1.68 -16.30 3.29
C LEU A 31 -2.59 -16.94 2.24
N GLY A 32 -2.09 -17.97 1.54
CA GLY A 32 -2.81 -18.56 0.42
C GLY A 32 -3.02 -17.56 -0.73
N SER A 33 -4.28 -17.32 -1.08
CA SER A 33 -4.71 -16.32 -2.07
C SER A 33 -4.99 -14.94 -1.47
N GLU A 34 -5.05 -14.84 -0.14
CA GLU A 34 -5.29 -13.58 0.54
C GLU A 34 -3.99 -12.80 0.67
N PHE A 35 -4.04 -11.50 0.39
CA PHE A 35 -2.93 -10.60 0.64
C PHE A 35 -3.39 -9.29 1.27
N ARG A 36 -2.44 -8.63 1.94
CA ARG A 36 -2.57 -7.31 2.55
C ARG A 36 -1.35 -6.48 2.22
N VAL A 37 -1.56 -5.17 2.11
CA VAL A 37 -0.46 -4.20 2.06
C VAL A 37 -0.53 -3.37 3.34
N VAL A 38 0.53 -3.43 4.12
CA VAL A 38 0.71 -2.69 5.37
C VAL A 38 1.72 -1.58 5.10
N VAL A 39 1.33 -0.33 5.34
CA VAL A 39 2.21 0.82 5.18
C VAL A 39 2.21 1.62 6.47
N SER A 40 3.39 2.00 6.93
CA SER A 40 3.57 2.79 8.15
C SER A 40 4.55 3.92 7.91
N ASN A 41 4.25 5.09 8.45
CA ASN A 41 5.18 6.19 8.57
C ASN A 41 5.94 6.05 9.90
N LEU A 42 7.26 5.93 9.83
CA LEU A 42 8.12 5.78 11.01
C LEU A 42 8.66 7.11 11.55
N THR A 43 8.17 8.24 11.03
CA THR A 43 8.67 9.57 11.35
C THR A 43 7.60 10.45 12.02
N GLY A 44 8.07 11.48 12.72
CA GLY A 44 7.22 12.52 13.31
C GLY A 44 6.71 13.57 12.31
N GLN A 45 6.90 13.37 11.00
CA GLN A 45 6.46 14.29 9.94
C GLN A 45 5.46 13.58 9.03
N ARG A 46 4.61 14.32 8.30
CA ARG A 46 3.75 13.71 7.26
C ARG A 46 4.60 13.13 6.14
N THR A 47 4.24 11.95 5.63
CA THR A 47 4.95 11.26 4.54
C THR A 47 3.99 10.83 3.45
N GLN A 48 4.41 10.92 2.20
CA GLN A 48 3.63 10.50 1.05
C GLN A 48 4.51 9.87 -0.04
N GLY A 49 3.92 8.99 -0.85
CA GLY A 49 4.66 8.31 -1.90
C GLY A 49 3.82 7.26 -2.63
N PHE A 50 4.51 6.42 -3.39
CA PHE A 50 3.96 5.25 -4.05
C PHE A 50 4.63 3.99 -3.52
N VAL A 51 3.85 2.97 -3.18
CA VAL A 51 4.38 1.66 -2.82
C VAL A 51 4.32 0.75 -4.05
N SER A 52 5.47 0.25 -4.50
CA SER A 52 5.56 -0.72 -5.59
C SER A 52 4.91 -2.04 -5.15
N LEU A 53 3.89 -2.50 -5.88
CA LEU A 53 3.17 -3.74 -5.56
C LEU A 53 3.72 -4.91 -6.36
N VAL A 54 3.97 -6.04 -5.68
CA VAL A 54 4.40 -7.29 -6.33
C VAL A 54 3.23 -8.28 -6.32
N LEU A 55 2.13 -7.87 -6.95
CA LEU A 55 0.84 -8.54 -6.93
C LEU A 55 0.27 -8.65 -8.36
N PRO A 56 -0.46 -9.72 -8.69
CA PRO A 56 -1.03 -9.92 -10.01
C PRO A 56 -2.32 -9.10 -10.18
N LEU A 57 -2.19 -7.76 -10.23
CA LEU A 57 -3.34 -6.84 -10.22
C LEU A 57 -3.84 -6.46 -11.62
N ALA A 58 -2.95 -6.45 -12.60
CA ALA A 58 -3.21 -5.99 -13.97
C ALA A 58 -4.45 -6.63 -14.62
N GLY A 59 -5.14 -5.85 -15.46
CA GLY A 59 -6.32 -6.28 -16.22
C GLY A 59 -7.61 -6.44 -15.41
N ALA A 60 -7.69 -5.83 -14.22
CA ALA A 60 -8.88 -5.88 -13.37
C ALA A 60 -9.04 -4.65 -12.49
N ALA A 61 -10.28 -4.36 -12.10
CA ALA A 61 -10.59 -3.46 -11.01
C ALA A 61 -10.47 -4.18 -9.67
N TRP A 62 -10.10 -3.43 -8.65
CA TRP A 62 -9.91 -3.93 -7.30
C TRP A 62 -10.56 -3.00 -6.28
N THR A 63 -11.30 -3.60 -5.37
CA THR A 63 -11.77 -2.98 -4.14
C THR A 63 -10.68 -3.12 -3.08
N LEU A 64 -10.19 -1.98 -2.57
CA LEU A 64 -9.29 -1.91 -1.43
C LEU A 64 -10.07 -1.49 -0.19
N THR A 65 -9.98 -2.28 0.87
CA THR A 65 -10.62 -1.97 2.17
C THR A 65 -9.56 -1.69 3.22
N GLU A 66 -9.62 -0.52 3.85
CA GLU A 66 -8.79 -0.19 5.00
C GLU A 66 -9.29 -0.97 6.23
N ALA A 67 -8.40 -1.69 6.90
CA ALA A 67 -8.77 -2.69 7.90
C ALA A 67 -9.34 -2.10 9.21
N PHE A 68 -9.03 -0.85 9.54
CA PHE A 68 -9.45 -0.19 10.78
C PHE A 68 -10.60 0.79 10.57
N SER A 69 -10.51 1.65 9.56
CA SER A 69 -11.58 2.63 9.28
C SER A 69 -12.76 1.99 8.53
N GLY A 70 -12.51 0.89 7.80
CA GLY A 70 -13.49 0.30 6.90
C GLY A 70 -13.69 1.11 5.61
N ASP A 71 -12.87 2.12 5.36
CA ASP A 71 -12.93 2.91 4.13
C ASP A 71 -12.67 2.00 2.92
N VAL A 72 -13.44 2.22 1.86
CA VAL A 72 -13.39 1.41 0.64
C VAL A 72 -12.99 2.27 -0.55
N TYR A 73 -12.08 1.75 -1.36
CA TYR A 73 -11.52 2.42 -2.52
C TYR A 73 -11.55 1.51 -3.74
N GLU A 74 -12.17 1.95 -4.83
CA GLU A 74 -12.00 1.30 -6.13
C GLU A 74 -10.69 1.76 -6.79
N ARG A 75 -9.91 0.81 -7.29
CA ARG A 75 -8.63 1.06 -7.95
C ARG A 75 -8.48 0.21 -9.21
N ASP A 76 -7.93 0.84 -10.24
CA ASP A 76 -7.54 0.15 -11.45
C ASP A 76 -6.24 -0.64 -11.21
N GLY A 77 -6.24 -1.92 -11.59
CA GLY A 77 -5.12 -2.82 -11.39
C GLY A 77 -3.93 -2.53 -12.30
N ASP A 78 -4.15 -2.02 -13.51
CA ASP A 78 -3.08 -1.61 -14.41
C ASP A 78 -2.37 -0.37 -13.87
N ASP A 79 -3.13 0.59 -13.34
CA ASP A 79 -2.60 1.78 -12.68
C ASP A 79 -1.76 1.43 -11.44
N MET A 80 -2.30 0.58 -10.57
CA MET A 80 -1.57 0.11 -9.38
C MET A 80 -0.30 -0.69 -9.75
N THR A 81 -0.32 -1.41 -10.87
CA THR A 81 0.87 -2.13 -11.36
C THR A 81 1.91 -1.16 -11.92
N ALA A 82 1.49 -0.14 -12.67
CA ALA A 82 2.40 0.80 -13.34
C ALA A 82 2.99 1.83 -12.37
N ARG A 83 2.15 2.43 -11.51
CA ARG A 83 2.55 3.52 -10.61
C ARG A 83 2.77 3.07 -9.18
N GLY A 84 2.18 1.96 -8.75
CA GLY A 84 2.14 1.54 -7.34
C GLY A 84 0.95 2.14 -6.59
N LEU A 85 0.79 1.74 -5.33
CA LEU A 85 -0.24 2.25 -4.44
C LEU A 85 0.14 3.63 -3.91
N CYS A 86 -0.64 4.66 -4.24
CA CYS A 86 -0.47 6.00 -3.66
C CYS A 86 -0.85 5.99 -2.17
N VAL A 87 0.04 6.51 -1.32
CA VAL A 87 -0.17 6.64 0.12
C VAL A 87 0.16 8.03 0.61
N ASP A 88 -0.55 8.46 1.65
CA ASP A 88 -0.36 9.74 2.33
C ASP A 88 -0.71 9.57 3.80
N LEU A 89 0.31 9.60 4.66
CA LEU A 89 0.21 9.23 6.06
C LEU A 89 0.62 10.41 6.96
N PRO A 90 -0.14 10.69 8.04
CA PRO A 90 0.29 11.62 9.07
C PRO A 90 1.51 11.09 9.83
N ALA A 91 2.08 11.91 10.71
CA ALA A 91 3.16 11.50 11.63
C ALA A 91 2.76 10.21 12.37
N TYR A 92 3.63 9.20 12.33
CA TYR A 92 3.39 7.86 12.90
C TYR A 92 2.12 7.14 12.44
N GLY A 93 1.51 7.59 11.33
CA GLY A 93 0.32 7.00 10.76
C GLY A 93 0.60 5.66 10.07
N TYR A 94 -0.45 4.87 9.90
CA TYR A 94 -0.39 3.60 9.18
C TYR A 94 -1.71 3.35 8.44
N GLN A 95 -1.64 2.49 7.43
CA GLN A 95 -2.80 1.96 6.70
C GLN A 95 -2.58 0.48 6.40
N ILE A 96 -3.65 -0.30 6.46
CA ILE A 96 -3.64 -1.72 6.09
C ILE A 96 -4.75 -1.97 5.08
N PHE A 97 -4.39 -2.32 3.86
CA PHE A 97 -5.35 -2.57 2.79
C PHE A 97 -5.56 -4.06 2.56
N GLY A 98 -6.82 -4.49 2.66
CA GLY A 98 -7.35 -5.70 2.03
C GLY A 98 -7.64 -5.46 0.56
N PHE A 99 -7.46 -6.49 -0.26
CA PHE A 99 -7.69 -6.42 -1.71
C PHE A 99 -8.69 -7.49 -2.09
N GLN A 100 -9.72 -7.08 -2.82
CA GLN A 100 -10.70 -7.95 -3.44
C GLN A 100 -10.84 -7.55 -4.90
N LYS A 101 -10.85 -8.53 -5.79
CA LYS A 101 -11.12 -8.29 -7.21
C LYS A 101 -12.61 -7.93 -7.34
N SER A 102 -12.90 -6.80 -7.99
CA SER A 102 -14.28 -6.32 -8.22
C SER A 102 -15.01 -7.15 -9.27
#